data_AF-A0A954SV17-F1
#
_entry.id   AF-A0A954SV17-F1
#
_cell.length_a   1.000
_cell.length_b   1.000
_cell.length_c   1.000
_cell.angle_alpha   90.00
_cell.angle_beta   90.00
_cell.angle_gamma   90.00
#
_symmetry.space_group_name_H-M   'P 1'
#
loop_
_entity.id
_entity.type
_entity.pdbx_description
1 polymer ?
#
loop_
_entity_poly.entity_id
_entity_poly.type
_entity_poly.pdbx_seq_one_letter_code
_entity_poly.pdbx_strand_id
1 'polypeptide(L)'
;MKVTTTRFGEVKIEADDILLFRSGLIGFEDLQHWVVLADGENDAVAWLQSMNRPEIALPVISPRRFIPSYQVHVEGRDVDGLQLNASDQAYVLCVVSSNEEAVTANLRAPIVINLDRRLGCQVITTDEQSLQHEILPLPVHLRRTA
;
A
#
# COMPACT_ATOMS: atom_id res chain seq x y z
N MET A 1 -8.57 -18.47 8.76
CA MET A 1 -9.98 -18.01 8.66
C MET A 1 -10.37 -17.77 7.21
N LYS A 2 -11.66 -17.68 6.89
CA LYS A 2 -12.18 -17.37 5.55
C LYS A 2 -12.76 -15.96 5.57
N VAL A 3 -12.39 -15.13 4.59
CA VAL A 3 -12.90 -13.77 4.46
C VAL A 3 -13.48 -13.59 3.07
N THR A 4 -14.72 -13.13 3.01
CA THR A 4 -15.36 -12.74 1.76
C THR A 4 -14.90 -11.33 1.39
N THR A 5 -14.36 -11.18 0.19
CA THR A 5 -13.92 -9.92 -0.39
C THR A 5 -14.72 -9.65 -1.67
N THR A 6 -14.93 -8.38 -2.01
CA THR A 6 -15.68 -8.02 -3.23
C THR A 6 -14.87 -8.32 -4.49
N ARG A 7 -13.55 -8.14 -4.42
CA ARG A 7 -12.65 -8.27 -5.59
C ARG A 7 -12.12 -9.68 -5.81
N PHE A 8 -11.89 -10.46 -4.75
CA PHE A 8 -11.23 -11.77 -4.84
C PHE A 8 -12.13 -12.93 -4.41
N GLY A 9 -13.40 -12.65 -4.08
CA GLY A 9 -14.29 -13.66 -3.52
C GLY A 9 -13.83 -14.12 -2.13
N GLU A 10 -14.00 -15.40 -1.83
CA GLU A 10 -13.61 -15.98 -0.55
C GLU A 10 -12.11 -16.31 -0.54
N VAL A 11 -11.37 -15.67 0.35
CA VAL A 11 -9.92 -15.88 0.52
C VAL A 11 -9.65 -16.54 1.87
N LYS A 12 -8.75 -17.52 1.89
CA LYS A 12 -8.24 -18.12 3.12
C LYS A 12 -7.09 -17.26 3.65
N ILE A 13 -7.24 -16.73 4.86
CA ILE A 13 -6.28 -15.86 5.54
C ILE A 13 -5.84 -16.54 6.84
N GLU A 14 -4.56 -16.70 7.09
CA GLU A 14 -4.07 -17.17 8.39
C GLU A 14 -4.02 -16.01 9.38
N ALA A 15 -4.13 -16.29 10.68
CA ALA A 15 -4.13 -15.22 11.70
C ALA A 15 -2.84 -14.38 11.64
N ASP A 16 -1.72 -15.03 11.32
CA ASP A 16 -0.43 -14.37 11.19
C ASP A 16 -0.35 -13.48 9.94
N ASP A 17 -1.22 -13.61 8.95
CA ASP A 17 -1.21 -12.72 7.77
C ASP A 17 -1.79 -11.33 8.07
N ILE A 18 -2.51 -11.18 9.18
CA ILE A 18 -3.22 -9.96 9.53
C ILE A 18 -2.25 -8.93 10.09
N LEU A 19 -2.26 -7.74 9.50
CA LEU A 19 -1.52 -6.56 9.93
C LEU A 19 -2.44 -5.64 10.73
N LEU A 20 -1.95 -5.15 11.87
CA LEU A 20 -2.64 -4.17 12.70
C LEU A 20 -2.11 -2.76 12.42
N PHE A 21 -3.01 -1.89 11.97
CA PHE A 21 -2.83 -0.46 11.78
C PHE A 21 -3.61 0.27 12.85
N ARG A 22 -2.96 0.59 13.99
CA ARG A 22 -3.67 1.12 15.18
C ARG A 22 -4.41 2.44 14.92
N SER A 23 -3.89 3.27 14.04
CA SER A 23 -4.52 4.53 13.63
C SER A 23 -5.31 4.41 12.32
N GLY A 24 -5.47 3.19 11.79
CA GLY A 24 -5.96 2.95 10.43
C GLY A 24 -5.07 3.54 9.35
N LEU A 25 -5.68 3.86 8.21
CA LEU A 25 -5.05 4.61 7.11
C LEU A 25 -5.73 5.99 6.99
N ILE A 26 -5.07 6.95 6.35
CA ILE A 26 -5.65 8.28 6.10
C ILE A 26 -6.92 8.12 5.26
N GLY A 27 -8.05 8.61 5.77
CA GLY A 27 -9.39 8.43 5.17
C GLY A 27 -10.08 7.09 5.47
N PHE A 28 -9.43 6.22 6.24
CA PHE A 28 -9.93 4.92 6.70
C PHE A 28 -9.49 4.65 8.14
N GLU A 29 -9.58 5.65 9.01
CA GLU A 29 -9.06 5.62 10.38
C GLU A 29 -9.76 4.57 11.26
N ASP A 30 -11.00 4.19 10.91
CA ASP A 30 -11.79 3.15 11.56
C ASP A 30 -11.37 1.72 11.16
N LEU A 31 -10.63 1.56 10.06
CA LEU A 31 -10.21 0.27 9.53
C LEU A 31 -8.80 -0.06 10.02
N GLN A 32 -8.71 -0.95 11.02
CA GLN A 32 -7.43 -1.25 11.68
C GLN A 32 -6.80 -2.58 11.25
N HIS A 33 -7.58 -3.52 10.70
CA HIS A 33 -7.07 -4.84 10.33
C HIS A 33 -7.00 -4.99 8.82
N TRP A 34 -5.81 -5.30 8.33
CA TRP A 34 -5.53 -5.38 6.90
C TRP A 34 -4.73 -6.63 6.57
N VAL A 35 -4.80 -7.08 5.32
CA VAL A 35 -3.93 -8.14 4.78
C VAL A 35 -3.39 -7.72 3.42
N VAL A 36 -2.17 -8.13 3.10
CA VAL A 36 -1.57 -7.92 1.78
C VAL A 36 -1.80 -9.17 0.93
N LEU A 37 -2.57 -9.03 -0.14
CA LEU A 37 -2.86 -10.10 -1.11
C LEU A 37 -2.09 -9.84 -2.39
N ALA A 38 -1.25 -10.78 -2.82
CA ALA A 38 -0.58 -10.68 -4.11
C ALA A 38 -1.59 -10.75 -5.25
N ASP A 39 -1.40 -9.95 -6.29
CA ASP A 39 -2.19 -10.05 -7.51
C ASP A 39 -1.77 -11.31 -8.31
N GLY A 40 -2.76 -12.09 -8.75
CA GLY A 40 -2.50 -13.35 -9.45
C GLY A 40 -2.04 -13.19 -10.90
N GLU A 41 -2.26 -12.02 -11.49
CA GLU A 41 -1.91 -11.72 -12.89
C GLU A 41 -0.73 -10.76 -13.00
N ASN A 42 -0.47 -9.95 -11.97
CA ASN A 42 0.60 -8.96 -11.96
C ASN A 42 1.45 -9.04 -10.68
N ASP A 43 2.63 -9.63 -10.79
CA ASP A 43 3.57 -9.82 -9.68
C ASP A 43 4.17 -8.51 -9.11
N ALA A 44 3.97 -7.38 -9.80
CA ALA A 44 4.39 -6.06 -9.32
C ALA A 44 3.35 -5.39 -8.41
N VAL A 45 2.11 -5.89 -8.39
CA VAL A 45 0.98 -5.31 -7.66
C VAL A 45 0.53 -6.26 -6.56
N ALA A 46 0.20 -5.68 -5.41
CA ALA A 46 -0.53 -6.35 -4.35
C ALA A 46 -1.72 -5.49 -3.94
N TRP A 47 -2.56 -6.04 -3.08
CA TRP A 47 -3.78 -5.41 -2.60
C TRP A 47 -3.76 -5.39 -1.08
N LEU A 48 -3.81 -4.20 -0.50
CA LEU A 48 -4.04 -4.03 0.93
C LEU A 48 -5.55 -4.09 1.17
N GLN A 49 -6.03 -5.28 1.53
CA GLN A 49 -7.44 -5.60 1.72
C GLN A 49 -7.85 -5.38 3.18
N SER A 50 -8.93 -4.64 3.42
CA SER A 50 -9.51 -4.50 4.76
C SER A 50 -10.16 -5.81 5.20
N MET A 51 -9.92 -6.20 6.45
CA MET A 51 -10.56 -7.37 7.07
C MET A 51 -11.96 -7.06 7.61
N ASN A 52 -12.29 -5.77 7.76
CA ASN A 52 -13.56 -5.31 8.30
C ASN A 52 -14.54 -4.89 7.20
N ARG A 53 -14.03 -4.44 6.05
CA ARG A 53 -14.85 -3.98 4.91
C ARG A 53 -14.45 -4.70 3.61
N PRO A 54 -15.21 -5.74 3.20
CA PRO A 54 -14.94 -6.54 2.00
C PRO A 54 -14.74 -5.76 0.70
N GLU A 55 -15.36 -4.59 0.57
CA GLU A 55 -15.32 -3.71 -0.58
C GLU A 55 -14.08 -2.79 -0.63
N ILE A 56 -13.36 -2.65 0.48
CA ILE A 56 -12.20 -1.77 0.59
C ILE A 56 -10.91 -2.57 0.39
N ALA A 57 -10.27 -2.33 -0.75
CA ALA A 57 -8.94 -2.85 -1.07
C ALA A 57 -8.14 -1.78 -1.84
N LEU A 58 -6.94 -1.47 -1.37
CA LEU A 58 -6.06 -0.49 -1.99
C LEU A 58 -4.99 -1.22 -2.81
N PRO A 59 -4.83 -0.91 -4.12
CA PRO A 59 -3.72 -1.45 -4.87
C PRO A 59 -2.43 -0.79 -4.38
N VAL A 60 -1.41 -1.60 -4.16
CA VAL A 60 -0.12 -1.18 -3.61
C VAL A 60 1.03 -1.83 -4.39
N ILE A 61 2.17 -1.14 -4.41
CA ILE A 61 3.41 -1.64 -5.01
C ILE A 61 4.58 -1.51 -4.04
N SER A 62 5.65 -2.28 -4.26
CA SER A 62 6.96 -1.93 -3.71
C SER A 62 7.56 -0.79 -4.55
N PRO A 63 7.77 0.42 -4.01
CA PRO A 63 8.20 1.57 -4.80
C PRO A 63 9.58 1.35 -5.43
N ARG A 64 10.48 0.63 -4.76
CA ARG A 64 11.83 0.34 -5.28
C ARG A 64 11.86 -0.54 -6.52
N ARG A 65 10.76 -1.24 -6.84
CA ARG A 65 10.63 -2.00 -8.09
C ARG A 65 10.53 -1.09 -9.32
N PHE A 66 10.02 0.13 -9.15
CA PHE A 66 9.80 1.12 -10.21
C PHE A 66 10.75 2.31 -10.10
N ILE A 67 11.09 2.70 -8.87
CA ILE A 67 11.99 3.81 -8.55
C ILE A 67 13.10 3.27 -7.64
N PRO A 68 14.17 2.65 -8.19
CA PRO A 68 15.21 1.99 -7.39
C PRO A 68 15.88 2.89 -6.36
N SER A 69 15.93 4.21 -6.62
CA SER A 69 16.49 5.22 -5.73
C SER A 69 15.55 5.70 -4.63
N TYR A 70 14.30 5.25 -4.58
CA TYR A 70 13.33 5.72 -3.61
C TYR A 70 13.74 5.37 -2.17
N GLN A 71 13.68 6.39 -1.32
CA GLN A 71 13.95 6.32 0.10
C GLN A 71 12.85 7.05 0.86
N VAL A 72 12.42 6.48 1.97
CA VAL A 72 11.42 7.07 2.85
C VAL A 72 12.15 7.84 3.94
N HIS A 73 11.96 9.15 3.98
CA HIS A 73 12.43 10.00 5.08
C HIS A 73 11.23 10.37 5.96
N VAL A 74 11.27 9.92 7.21
CA VAL A 74 10.21 10.13 8.20
C VAL A 74 10.82 10.42 9.56
N GLU A 75 10.05 11.03 10.46
CA GLU A 75 10.50 11.18 11.83
C GLU A 75 10.29 9.89 12.62
N GLY A 76 11.14 9.62 13.60
CA GLY A 76 11.03 8.41 14.43
C GLY A 76 9.63 8.26 15.06
N ARG A 77 9.07 9.37 15.56
CA ARG A 77 7.72 9.39 16.14
C ARG A 77 6.61 8.88 15.22
N ASP A 78 6.77 9.03 13.90
CA ASP A 78 5.75 8.63 12.92
C ASP A 78 5.76 7.10 12.69
N VAL A 79 6.88 6.44 13.03
CA VAL A 79 7.07 4.99 12.92
C VAL A 79 7.21 4.28 14.28
N ASP A 80 7.22 5.01 15.41
CA ASP A 80 7.32 4.44 16.76
C ASP A 80 6.25 3.36 17.02
N GLY A 81 5.06 3.54 16.44
CA GLY A 81 3.96 2.58 16.51
C GLY A 81 4.28 1.20 15.90
N LEU A 82 5.28 1.11 15.01
CA LEU A 82 5.73 -0.14 14.40
C LEU A 82 6.66 -0.95 15.31
N GLN A 83 7.16 -0.37 16.40
CA GLN A 83 8.04 -1.03 17.37
C GLN A 83 9.26 -1.71 16.72
N LEU A 84 9.84 -1.07 15.71
CA LEU A 84 11.01 -1.61 15.00
C LEU A 84 12.23 -1.70 15.94
N ASN A 85 12.87 -2.86 15.97
CA ASN A 85 14.19 -3.04 16.57
C ASN A 85 15.30 -2.89 15.51
N ALA A 86 16.56 -2.81 15.94
CA ALA A 86 17.71 -2.71 15.05
C ALA A 86 17.87 -3.91 14.08
N SER A 87 17.33 -5.08 14.43
CA SER A 87 17.33 -6.28 13.58
C SER A 87 16.15 -6.36 12.62
N ASP A 88 15.08 -5.60 12.89
CA ASP A 88 13.83 -5.73 12.16
C ASP A 88 13.98 -5.16 10.74
N GLN A 89 13.26 -5.74 9.79
CA GLN A 89 13.15 -5.19 8.44
C GLN A 89 11.83 -4.43 8.29
N ALA A 90 11.92 -3.17 7.86
CA ALA A 90 10.77 -2.38 7.49
C ALA A 90 10.44 -2.58 6.01
N TYR A 91 9.20 -2.94 5.72
CA TYR A 91 8.68 -3.08 4.36
C TYR A 91 7.92 -1.82 3.99
N VAL A 92 8.18 -1.30 2.79
CA VAL A 92 7.56 -0.08 2.29
C VAL A 92 6.70 -0.42 1.08
N LEU A 93 5.46 0.06 1.13
CA LEU A 93 4.48 -0.03 0.04
C LEU A 93 3.94 1.36 -0.28
N CYS A 94 3.66 1.62 -1.56
CA CYS A 94 2.99 2.85 -2.00
C CYS A 94 1.64 2.50 -2.61
N VAL A 95 0.61 3.26 -2.25
CA VAL A 95 -0.72 3.16 -2.89
C VAL A 95 -0.60 3.67 -4.32
N VAL A 96 -1.20 2.94 -5.26
CA VAL A 96 -1.26 3.34 -6.67
C VAL A 96 -2.67 3.80 -7.05
N SER A 97 -2.73 4.69 -8.02
CA SER A 97 -3.97 5.17 -8.62
C SER A 97 -3.78 5.34 -10.12
N SER A 98 -4.80 5.06 -10.92
CA SER A 98 -4.80 5.33 -12.35
C SER A 98 -5.63 6.57 -12.64
N ASN A 99 -5.11 7.47 -13.46
CA ASN A 99 -5.90 8.51 -14.12
C ASN A 99 -6.05 8.17 -15.62
N GLU A 100 -6.57 9.08 -16.44
CA GLU A 100 -6.77 8.84 -17.89
C GLU A 100 -5.46 8.67 -18.68
N GLU A 101 -4.34 9.15 -18.14
CA GLU A 101 -3.06 9.27 -18.85
C GLU A 101 -2.01 8.28 -18.33
N ALA A 102 -2.07 7.92 -17.05
CA ALA A 102 -1.01 7.16 -16.39
C ALA A 102 -1.49 6.42 -15.13
N VAL A 103 -0.70 5.42 -14.74
CA VAL A 103 -0.70 4.88 -13.38
C VAL A 103 0.35 5.64 -12.57
N THR A 104 -0.08 6.11 -11.41
CA THR A 104 0.72 6.92 -10.48
C THR A 104 0.81 6.25 -9.11
N ALA A 105 1.94 6.45 -8.43
CA ALA A 105 2.16 6.03 -7.05
C ALA A 105 2.25 7.25 -6.12
N ASN A 106 1.65 7.12 -4.93
CA ASN A 106 1.82 8.11 -3.87
C ASN A 106 3.11 7.84 -3.10
N LEU A 107 4.15 8.60 -3.42
CA LEU A 107 5.46 8.53 -2.76
C LEU A 107 5.54 9.40 -1.49
N ARG A 108 4.59 10.32 -1.30
CA ARG A 108 4.54 11.22 -0.14
C ARG A 108 3.90 10.59 1.09
N ALA A 109 3.00 9.62 0.90
CA ALA A 109 2.30 8.96 2.00
C ALA A 109 2.42 7.42 1.95
N PRO A 110 3.64 6.85 2.04
CA PRO A 110 3.82 5.41 1.96
C PRO A 110 3.26 4.69 3.18
N ILE A 111 2.99 3.39 2.99
CA ILE A 111 2.68 2.43 4.04
C ILE A 111 3.98 1.75 4.46
N VAL A 112 4.26 1.74 5.76
CA VAL A 112 5.42 1.07 6.35
C VAL A 112 4.93 -0.07 7.24
N ILE A 113 5.55 -1.24 7.11
CA ILE A 113 5.13 -2.48 7.76
C ILE A 113 6.31 -3.11 8.47
N ASN A 114 6.10 -3.47 9.74
CA ASN A 114 6.92 -4.41 10.50
C ASN A 114 6.25 -5.79 10.43
N LEU A 115 6.81 -6.71 9.64
CA LEU A 115 6.25 -8.07 9.50
C LEU A 115 6.51 -8.93 10.74
N ASP A 116 7.63 -8.72 11.45
CA ASP A 116 7.97 -9.50 12.65
C ASP A 116 6.94 -9.27 13.77
N ARG A 117 6.37 -8.06 13.84
CA ARG A 117 5.35 -7.68 14.83
C ARG A 117 3.94 -7.57 14.26
N ARG A 118 3.78 -7.75 12.95
CA ARG A 118 2.52 -7.57 12.21
C ARG A 118 1.87 -6.20 12.45
N LEU A 119 2.69 -5.15 12.44
CA LEU A 119 2.25 -3.77 12.63
C LEU A 119 2.43 -2.99 11.34
N GLY A 120 1.48 -2.12 11.04
CA GLY A 120 1.55 -1.20 9.91
C GLY A 120 1.18 0.22 10.30
N CYS A 121 1.72 1.20 9.57
CA CYS A 121 1.26 2.58 9.63
C CYS A 121 1.37 3.23 8.25
N GLN A 122 0.57 4.26 8.03
CA GLN A 122 0.79 5.20 6.93
C GLN A 122 1.50 6.42 7.49
N VAL A 123 2.57 6.82 6.83
CA VAL A 123 3.41 7.96 7.23
C VAL A 123 3.41 9.00 6.14
N ILE A 124 3.58 10.26 6.50
CA ILE A 124 3.82 11.35 5.54
C ILE A 124 5.31 11.65 5.56
N THR A 125 5.96 11.64 4.40
CA THR A 125 7.41 11.89 4.35
C THR A 125 7.73 13.34 4.71
N THR A 126 8.91 13.54 5.30
CA THR A 126 9.41 14.85 5.72
C THR A 126 10.03 15.63 4.57
N ASP A 127 10.50 14.94 3.54
CA ASP A 127 11.05 15.48 2.31
C ASP A 127 9.97 15.65 1.22
N GLU A 128 10.24 16.52 0.25
CA GLU A 128 9.39 16.73 -0.92
C GLU A 128 9.37 15.47 -1.79
N GLN A 129 8.22 14.78 -1.78
CA GLN A 129 7.93 13.57 -2.55
C GLN A 129 6.62 13.76 -3.31
N SER A 130 6.50 13.15 -4.49
CA SER A 130 5.30 13.32 -5.32
C SER A 130 4.11 12.52 -4.79
N LEU A 131 2.94 13.15 -4.74
CA LEU A 131 1.65 12.49 -4.45
C LEU A 131 1.16 11.62 -5.63
N GLN A 132 1.58 11.96 -6.85
CA GLN A 132 1.17 11.31 -8.09
C GLN A 132 2.42 11.09 -8.97
N HIS A 133 3.36 10.28 -8.50
CA HIS A 133 4.53 9.94 -9.29
C HIS A 133 4.14 8.96 -10.38
N GLU A 134 4.31 9.32 -11.65
CA GLU A 134 4.05 8.40 -12.76
C GLU A 134 5.00 7.20 -12.71
N ILE A 135 4.42 5.99 -12.72
CA ILE A 135 5.19 4.73 -12.74
C ILE A 135 5.01 3.97 -14.05
N LEU A 136 3.89 4.17 -14.75
CA LEU A 136 3.58 3.58 -16.04
C LEU A 136 2.67 4.54 -16.83
N PRO A 137 3.05 4.96 -18.05
CA PRO A 137 2.13 5.68 -18.93
C PRO A 137 1.02 4.73 -19.43
N LEU A 138 -0.22 5.21 -19.51
CA LEU A 138 -1.30 4.51 -20.20
C LEU A 138 -1.29 4.92 -21.68
N PRO A 139 -1.56 4.00 -22.61
CA PRO A 139 -1.63 4.33 -24.03
C PRO A 139 -2.73 5.37 -24.25
N VAL A 140 -2.34 6.58 -24.67
CA VAL A 140 -3.27 7.63 -25.04
C VAL A 140 -4.08 7.16 -26.24
N HIS A 141 -5.36 6.84 -26.03
CA HIS A 141 -6.29 6.67 -27.13
C HIS A 141 -6.55 8.05 -27.76
N LEU A 142 -5.72 8.44 -28.73
CA LEU A 142 -5.97 9.60 -29.56
C LEU A 142 -7.36 9.46 -30.19
N ARG A 143 -8.32 10.28 -29.77
CA ARG A 143 -9.59 10.39 -30.48
C ARG A 143 -9.28 10.99 -31.84
N ARG A 144 -9.68 10.31 -32.92
CA ARG A 144 -9.76 10.93 -34.25
C ARG A 144 -10.77 12.08 -34.14
N THR A 145 -10.28 13.32 -34.20
CA THR A 145 -11.11 14.45 -34.61
C THR A 145 -11.51 14.20 -36.06
N ALA A 146 -12.81 13.97 -36.28
CA ALA A 146 -13.43 14.09 -37.60
C ALA A 146 -13.69 15.57 -37.89
#